data_AF-A0A8S1K8T0-F1
#
_entry.id   AF-A0A8S1K8T0-F1
#
_cell.length_a   1.000
_cell.length_b   1.000
_cell.length_c   1.000
_cell.angle_alpha   90.00
_cell.angle_beta   90.00
_cell.angle_gamma   90.00
#
_symmetry.space_group_name_H-M   'P 1'
#
loop_
_entity.id
_entity.type
_entity.pdbx_description
1 polymer ?
#
loop_
_entity_poly.entity_id
_entity_poly.type
_entity_poly.pdbx_seq_one_letter_code
_entity_poly.pdbx_strand_id
1 'polypeptide(L)'
;MNQYYLLCILLYIIKTNEIKIRFWFQFYENDVSQVQIRTNAAFKLDNLLSEDIKQNEPMYIFGQEIENVDSFLQLKETFIWFSYRANIQYEGRAISDQGWGCLIRVGQMILANSLIRNNSSSLLKDLKTKIINLFDDDESFSTIAPFSIHQIIKKAALNYNLKIGDWYTGPKIMCLLEELVSTVKTIKQLKIINFLEQCIIEQQIDLKFNQAQLIVIHAIIGNKELDSYFEAQLQKHIEIPQFAGAIVGKNNKAYFLIGYQNKLGILMDPHYVQESGYIQLKPQLKCTPLKEFSGTIALCYFISSSQDYKEFKTALKELKGSIFNIIDENYTCIF
;
A
#
# COMPACT_ATOMS: atom_id res chain seq x y z
N MET A 1 51.63 18.54 11.91
CA MET A 1 50.68 17.94 10.95
C MET A 1 49.26 18.36 11.35
N ASN A 2 48.61 19.39 10.81
CA ASN A 2 48.99 20.67 10.20
C ASN A 2 47.64 21.42 10.13
N GLN A 3 47.26 22.25 11.10
CA GLN A 3 47.35 23.72 11.12
C GLN A 3 47.24 24.51 9.78
N TYR A 4 46.92 23.88 8.64
CA TYR A 4 46.87 24.57 7.33
C TYR A 4 45.52 24.52 6.58
N TYR A 5 44.47 23.87 7.11
CA TYR A 5 43.18 23.83 6.41
C TYR A 5 42.14 24.85 6.89
N LEU A 6 42.39 25.56 8.00
CA LEU A 6 41.50 26.64 8.46
C LEU A 6 41.79 28.00 7.82
N LEU A 7 42.95 28.17 7.15
CA LEU A 7 43.39 29.48 6.65
C LEU A 7 42.96 29.79 5.21
N CYS A 8 42.55 28.80 4.41
CA CYS A 8 42.17 29.03 3.01
C CYS A 8 40.69 29.43 2.81
N ILE A 9 39.83 29.25 3.81
CA ILE A 9 38.40 29.61 3.69
C ILE A 9 38.12 31.02 4.26
N LEU A 10 39.01 31.54 5.12
CA LEU A 10 38.83 32.83 5.78
C LEU A 10 39.35 34.05 4.98
N LEU A 11 40.15 33.85 3.92
CA LEU A 11 40.71 34.97 3.15
C LEU A 11 39.98 35.30 1.83
N TYR A 12 38.96 34.53 1.43
CA TYR A 12 38.16 34.86 0.24
C TYR A 12 36.89 35.67 0.55
N ILE A 13 36.54 35.89 1.83
CA ILE A 13 35.26 36.50 2.25
C ILE A 13 35.47 37.87 2.92
N ILE A 14 36.47 38.66 2.49
CA ILE A 14 36.58 40.08 2.90
C ILE A 14 36.77 40.99 1.69
N LYS A 15 36.12 40.74 0.54
CA LYS A 15 36.17 41.77 -0.51
C LYS A 15 34.99 41.98 -1.45
N THR A 16 33.89 41.24 -1.37
CA THR A 16 32.76 41.55 -2.23
C THR A 16 31.43 41.25 -1.55
N ASN A 17 30.60 42.29 -1.49
CA ASN A 17 29.25 42.32 -0.95
C ASN A 17 28.31 41.28 -1.60
N GLU A 18 27.37 40.82 -0.78
CA GLU A 18 26.12 40.12 -1.12
C GLU A 18 26.19 38.73 -1.77
N ILE A 19 26.33 37.68 -0.94
CA ILE A 19 25.76 36.34 -1.24
C ILE A 19 25.27 35.72 0.09
N LYS A 20 23.97 35.43 0.20
CA LYS A 20 23.41 34.57 1.26
C LYS A 20 23.76 33.11 0.96
N ILE A 21 24.88 32.63 1.51
CA ILE A 21 25.23 31.20 1.55
C ILE A 21 24.64 30.62 2.84
N ARG A 22 23.68 29.71 2.70
CA ARG A 22 23.11 28.96 3.83
C ARG A 22 24.02 27.75 4.08
N PHE A 23 24.74 27.77 5.20
CA PHE A 23 25.59 26.66 5.65
C PHE A 23 24.76 25.41 5.93
N TRP A 24 25.18 24.28 5.36
CA TRP A 24 24.77 22.95 5.79
C TRP A 24 25.33 22.70 7.19
N PHE A 25 24.47 22.76 8.21
CA PHE A 25 24.77 22.15 9.50
C PHE A 25 24.48 20.66 9.39
N GLN A 26 25.53 19.86 9.49
CA GLN A 26 25.44 18.47 9.93
C GLN A 26 24.93 18.50 11.38
N PHE A 27 23.60 18.53 11.54
CA PHE A 27 22.97 18.30 12.83
C PHE A 27 23.22 16.84 13.20
N TYR A 28 24.08 16.69 14.20
CA TYR A 28 24.23 15.47 15.00
C TYR A 28 22.85 14.92 15.40
N GLU A 29 22.78 13.58 15.44
CA GLU A 29 21.64 12.66 15.59
C GLU A 29 20.61 12.90 16.72
N ASN A 30 20.57 14.05 17.39
CA ASN A 30 19.86 14.19 18.67
C ASN A 30 18.58 15.05 18.68
N ASP A 31 18.14 15.65 17.57
CA ASP A 31 16.94 16.53 17.57
C ASP A 31 15.79 16.09 16.65
N VAL A 32 16.05 15.29 15.60
CA VAL A 32 14.98 14.73 14.75
C VAL A 32 14.11 13.76 15.54
N SER A 33 14.71 13.02 16.47
CA SER A 33 14.00 12.10 17.35
C SER A 33 12.97 12.81 18.24
N GLN A 34 13.25 14.02 18.74
CA GLN A 34 12.34 14.71 19.67
C GLN A 34 11.07 15.24 19.00
N VAL A 35 11.15 15.71 17.76
CA VAL A 35 9.98 16.12 16.96
C VAL A 35 9.17 14.89 16.53
N GLN A 36 9.85 13.81 16.14
CA GLN A 36 9.24 12.53 15.75
C GLN A 36 8.52 11.83 16.93
N ILE A 37 9.02 11.98 18.15
CA ILE A 37 8.40 11.41 19.37
C ILE A 37 7.08 12.11 19.71
N ARG A 38 6.92 13.42 19.46
CA ARG A 38 5.69 14.16 19.82
C ARG A 38 4.51 13.89 18.86
N THR A 39 4.76 13.72 17.56
CA THR A 39 3.70 13.42 16.57
C THR A 39 3.23 11.97 16.64
N ASN A 40 4.14 11.05 16.93
CA ASN A 40 3.82 9.63 17.12
C ASN A 40 3.34 9.31 18.55
N ALA A 41 3.48 10.18 19.55
CA ALA A 41 2.98 9.94 20.91
C ALA A 41 1.47 9.64 21.00
N ALA A 42 0.67 10.17 20.05
CA ALA A 42 -0.76 9.87 19.94
C ALA A 42 -1.05 8.52 19.25
N PHE A 43 -0.08 7.95 18.54
CA PHE A 43 -0.15 6.67 17.84
C PHE A 43 0.80 5.70 18.52
N LYS A 44 0.30 4.91 19.48
CA LYS A 44 1.07 3.77 19.97
C LYS A 44 1.52 2.96 18.76
N LEU A 45 2.83 2.70 18.67
CA LEU A 45 3.39 1.69 17.78
C LEU A 45 2.74 0.36 18.18
N ASP A 46 1.66 -0.01 17.49
CA ASP A 46 1.07 -1.33 17.57
C ASP A 46 2.04 -2.26 16.82
N ASN A 47 3.14 -2.60 17.47
CA ASN A 47 3.88 -3.79 17.08
C ASN A 47 2.96 -4.94 17.40
N LEU A 48 2.55 -5.68 16.38
CA LEU A 48 1.81 -6.92 16.53
C LEU A 48 2.43 -7.77 17.65
N LEU A 49 1.73 -7.85 18.78
CA LEU A 49 2.23 -8.50 19.98
C LEU A 49 2.11 -10.01 19.80
N SER A 50 2.95 -10.79 20.48
CA SER A 50 2.78 -12.25 20.56
C SER A 50 1.43 -12.68 21.12
N GLU A 51 0.69 -11.76 21.73
CA GLU A 51 -0.67 -11.92 22.25
C GLU A 51 -1.73 -11.83 21.14
N ASP A 52 -1.46 -11.05 20.08
CA ASP A 52 -2.38 -10.78 18.97
C ASP A 52 -2.43 -11.93 17.95
N ILE A 53 -1.30 -12.63 17.78
CA ILE A 53 -1.20 -13.85 16.99
C ILE A 53 -0.99 -15.05 17.92
N LYS A 54 -1.90 -16.01 17.82
CA LYS A 54 -1.80 -17.27 18.55
C LYS A 54 -0.82 -18.21 17.85
N GLN A 55 0.08 -18.81 18.63
CA GLN A 55 1.18 -19.61 18.08
C GLN A 55 0.78 -20.93 17.40
N ASN A 56 -0.31 -21.56 17.85
CA ASN A 56 -0.70 -22.92 17.45
C ASN A 56 -1.96 -22.97 16.59
N GLU A 57 -2.37 -21.84 16.00
CA GLU A 57 -3.56 -21.77 15.15
C GLU A 57 -3.17 -21.23 13.77
N PRO A 58 -3.67 -21.82 12.67
CA PRO A 58 -3.32 -21.37 11.33
C PRO A 58 -3.84 -19.95 11.10
N MET A 59 -3.12 -19.20 10.26
CA MET A 59 -3.57 -17.90 9.76
C MET A 59 -3.50 -17.88 8.23
N TYR A 60 -4.31 -17.04 7.60
CA TYR A 60 -4.24 -16.84 6.15
C TYR A 60 -3.64 -15.47 5.86
N ILE A 61 -2.62 -15.42 5.01
CA ILE A 61 -1.97 -14.18 4.55
C ILE A 61 -1.87 -14.23 3.03
N PHE A 62 -2.43 -13.23 2.34
CA PHE A 62 -2.41 -13.14 0.87
C PHE A 62 -2.84 -14.43 0.14
N GLY A 63 -3.91 -15.08 0.63
CA GLY A 63 -4.41 -16.32 0.03
C GLY A 63 -3.64 -17.58 0.40
N GLN A 64 -2.64 -17.48 1.28
CA GLN A 64 -1.82 -18.62 1.70
C GLN A 64 -2.08 -18.95 3.17
N GLU A 65 -2.33 -20.23 3.44
CA GLU A 65 -2.33 -20.75 4.80
C GLU A 65 -0.91 -20.76 5.35
N ILE A 66 -0.75 -20.17 6.53
CA ILE A 66 0.51 -20.08 7.26
C ILE A 66 0.34 -20.89 8.55
N GLU A 67 1.04 -22.00 8.62
CA GLU A 67 0.87 -23.02 9.66
C GLU A 67 1.34 -22.56 11.05
N ASN A 68 2.36 -21.69 11.11
CA ASN A 68 2.99 -21.29 12.35
C ASN A 68 3.59 -19.87 12.29
N VAL A 69 3.94 -19.34 13.46
CA VAL A 69 4.47 -17.98 13.61
C VAL A 69 5.84 -17.80 12.96
N ASP A 70 6.69 -18.83 12.93
CA ASP A 70 8.02 -18.70 12.32
C ASP A 70 7.91 -18.51 10.80
N SER A 71 7.03 -19.27 10.13
CA SER A 71 6.69 -19.07 8.72
C SER A 71 6.10 -17.68 8.47
N PHE A 72 5.25 -17.19 9.37
CA PHE A 72 4.72 -15.82 9.29
C PHE A 72 5.83 -14.76 9.42
N LEU A 73 6.75 -14.91 10.37
CA LEU A 73 7.86 -13.97 10.58
C LEU A 73 8.80 -13.94 9.36
N GLN A 74 9.04 -15.09 8.73
CA GLN A 74 9.79 -15.16 7.47
C GLN A 74 9.05 -14.44 6.33
N LEU A 75 7.75 -14.68 6.18
CA LEU A 75 6.92 -14.01 5.18
C LEU A 75 6.87 -12.49 5.40
N LYS A 76 6.80 -12.04 6.65
CA LYS A 76 6.76 -10.63 7.04
C LYS A 76 7.96 -9.82 6.53
N GLU A 77 9.13 -10.44 6.39
CA GLU A 77 10.31 -9.78 5.82
C GLU A 77 10.13 -9.36 4.35
N THR A 78 9.18 -9.99 3.63
CA THR A 78 8.86 -9.65 2.24
C THR A 78 7.96 -8.43 2.12
N PHE A 79 7.25 -8.04 3.18
CA PHE A 79 6.25 -6.99 3.13
C PHE A 79 6.87 -5.61 2.87
N ILE A 80 6.23 -4.86 1.98
CA ILE A 80 6.53 -3.45 1.73
C ILE A 80 5.44 -2.63 2.42
N TRP A 81 5.87 -1.76 3.33
CA TRP A 81 4.98 -0.91 4.11
C TRP A 81 5.21 0.56 3.80
N PHE A 82 4.12 1.26 3.49
CA PHE A 82 4.12 2.70 3.32
C PHE A 82 3.23 3.32 4.40
N SER A 83 3.73 4.38 5.02
CA SER A 83 3.03 5.13 6.06
C SER A 83 3.08 6.63 5.74
N TYR A 84 2.43 7.43 6.58
CA TYR A 84 2.52 8.87 6.48
C TYR A 84 3.96 9.37 6.48
N ARG A 85 4.19 10.43 5.73
CA ARG A 85 5.43 11.18 5.65
C ARG A 85 5.25 12.61 6.11
N ALA A 86 6.24 13.10 6.85
CA ALA A 86 6.48 14.50 7.08
C ALA A 86 7.51 15.03 6.07
N ASN A 87 7.55 16.35 5.89
CA ASN A 87 8.57 17.06 5.13
C ASN A 87 8.72 16.60 3.65
N ILE A 88 7.64 16.13 3.03
CA ILE A 88 7.59 15.88 1.59
C ILE A 88 7.77 17.23 0.88
N GLN A 89 8.82 17.40 0.07
CA GLN A 89 8.99 18.61 -0.74
C GLN A 89 8.02 18.57 -1.92
N TYR A 90 7.19 19.59 -2.09
CA TYR A 90 6.25 19.71 -3.20
C TYR A 90 6.11 21.19 -3.59
N GLU A 91 6.47 21.52 -4.83
CA GLU A 91 6.35 22.89 -5.38
C GLU A 91 7.01 23.95 -4.47
N GLY A 92 8.18 23.65 -3.92
CA GLY A 92 8.97 24.56 -3.08
C GLY A 92 8.47 24.69 -1.64
N ARG A 93 7.57 23.81 -1.18
CA ARG A 93 7.07 23.77 0.20
C ARG A 93 7.18 22.37 0.79
N ALA A 94 7.41 22.29 2.09
CA ALA A 94 7.30 21.05 2.85
C ALA A 94 5.84 20.78 3.20
N ILE A 95 5.32 19.60 2.83
CA ILE A 95 3.98 19.13 3.18
C ILE A 95 4.06 17.82 3.98
N SER A 96 2.95 17.42 4.58
CA SER A 96 2.77 16.10 5.18
C SER A 96 1.45 15.51 4.72
N ASP A 97 1.43 14.19 4.51
CA ASP A 97 0.20 13.45 4.19
C ASP A 97 -0.54 12.90 5.42
N GLN A 98 -0.07 13.26 6.62
CA GLN A 98 -0.74 12.92 7.87
C GLN A 98 -2.19 13.45 7.88
N GLY A 99 -3.13 12.56 8.18
CA GLY A 99 -4.54 12.89 8.34
C GLY A 99 -5.38 12.87 7.06
N TRP A 100 -4.76 12.72 5.88
CA TRP A 100 -5.49 12.67 4.60
C TRP A 100 -4.95 11.64 3.60
N GLY A 101 -3.67 11.26 3.70
CA GLY A 101 -3.01 10.35 2.75
C GLY A 101 -3.21 8.85 2.99
N CYS A 102 -4.03 8.40 3.95
CA CYS A 102 -4.03 6.99 4.37
C CYS A 102 -4.41 6.05 3.20
N LEU A 103 -5.40 6.42 2.40
CA LEU A 103 -5.79 5.66 1.22
C LEU A 103 -4.73 5.67 0.12
N ILE A 104 -3.96 6.76 -0.02
CA ILE A 104 -2.81 6.79 -0.94
C ILE A 104 -1.81 5.70 -0.53
N ARG A 105 -1.44 5.67 0.75
CA ARG A 105 -0.47 4.69 1.29
C ARG A 105 -0.96 3.25 1.17
N VAL A 106 -2.25 2.99 1.44
CA VAL A 106 -2.85 1.67 1.23
C VAL A 106 -2.81 1.26 -0.24
N GLY A 107 -3.17 2.16 -1.17
CA GLY A 107 -3.07 1.89 -2.61
C GLY A 107 -1.64 1.59 -3.06
N GLN A 108 -0.66 2.37 -2.56
CA GLN A 108 0.76 2.12 -2.81
C GLN A 108 1.19 0.73 -2.31
N MET A 109 0.74 0.30 -1.12
CA MET A 109 1.04 -1.03 -0.57
C MET A 109 0.43 -2.16 -1.41
N ILE A 110 -0.82 -2.02 -1.86
CA ILE A 110 -1.48 -2.98 -2.76
C ILE A 110 -0.70 -3.12 -4.06
N LEU A 111 -0.32 -2.00 -4.68
CA LEU A 111 0.45 -2.02 -5.93
C LEU A 111 1.83 -2.62 -5.72
N ALA A 112 2.57 -2.22 -4.67
CA ALA A 112 3.88 -2.77 -4.38
C ALA A 112 3.84 -4.29 -4.13
N ASN A 113 2.86 -4.77 -3.37
CA ASN A 113 2.65 -6.21 -3.17
C ASN A 113 2.40 -6.94 -4.50
N SER A 114 1.56 -6.36 -5.37
CA SER A 114 1.25 -6.92 -6.68
C SER A 114 2.48 -6.94 -7.62
N LEU A 115 3.35 -5.91 -7.54
CA LEU A 115 4.60 -5.87 -8.28
C LEU A 115 5.61 -6.91 -7.78
N ILE A 116 5.67 -7.16 -6.46
CA ILE A 116 6.50 -8.25 -5.90
C ILE A 116 6.03 -9.58 -6.49
N ARG A 117 4.72 -9.88 -6.43
CA ARG A 117 4.14 -11.11 -6.98
C ARG A 117 4.42 -11.25 -8.48
N ASN A 118 4.34 -10.16 -9.25
CA ASN A 118 4.63 -10.17 -10.68
C ASN A 118 6.11 -10.53 -10.96
N ASN A 119 7.03 -10.29 -10.04
CA ASN A 119 8.46 -10.49 -10.20
C ASN A 119 9.02 -11.68 -9.39
N SER A 120 8.17 -12.63 -8.97
CA SER A 120 8.50 -13.75 -8.05
C SER A 120 9.66 -14.67 -8.48
N SER A 121 10.20 -14.55 -9.69
CA SER A 121 11.39 -15.27 -10.16
C SER A 121 12.74 -14.60 -9.83
N SER A 122 12.73 -13.39 -9.25
CA SER A 122 13.95 -12.60 -8.96
C SER A 122 14.40 -12.72 -7.50
N LEU A 123 15.69 -12.50 -7.22
CA LEU A 123 16.22 -12.42 -5.85
C LEU A 123 15.44 -11.37 -5.03
N LEU A 124 14.76 -11.81 -3.97
CA LEU A 124 13.74 -11.04 -3.25
C LEU A 124 14.24 -9.70 -2.68
N LYS A 125 15.48 -9.65 -2.18
CA LYS A 125 16.01 -8.44 -1.52
C LYS A 125 16.28 -7.30 -2.50
N ASP A 126 16.93 -7.58 -3.62
CA ASP A 126 17.21 -6.57 -4.65
C ASP A 126 15.93 -6.12 -5.34
N LEU A 127 14.97 -7.03 -5.49
CA LEU A 127 13.65 -6.73 -6.02
C LEU A 127 12.87 -5.78 -5.10
N LYS A 128 12.88 -6.02 -3.78
CA LYS A 128 12.18 -5.18 -2.80
C LYS A 128 12.64 -3.73 -2.85
N THR A 129 13.96 -3.50 -2.85
CA THR A 129 14.53 -2.14 -2.96
C THR A 129 14.15 -1.47 -4.28
N LYS A 130 14.25 -2.21 -5.41
CA LYS A 130 13.84 -1.67 -6.73
C LYS A 130 12.37 -1.25 -6.74
N ILE A 131 11.50 -2.05 -6.15
CA ILE A 131 10.07 -1.74 -6.08
C ILE A 131 9.82 -0.55 -5.16
N ILE A 132 10.44 -0.49 -3.98
CA ILE A 132 10.29 0.65 -3.05
C ILE A 132 10.65 1.98 -3.73
N ASN A 133 11.72 2.01 -4.53
CA ASN A 133 12.15 3.22 -5.23
C ASN A 133 11.10 3.74 -6.23
N LEU A 134 10.16 2.92 -6.69
CA LEU A 134 9.07 3.36 -7.56
C LEU A 134 8.06 4.27 -6.83
N PHE A 135 8.10 4.30 -5.50
CA PHE A 135 7.17 5.01 -4.62
C PHE A 135 7.86 6.09 -3.77
N ASP A 136 9.12 6.40 -4.05
CA ASP A 136 9.89 7.37 -3.26
C ASP A 136 9.23 8.75 -3.22
N ASP A 137 9.12 9.33 -2.02
CA ASP A 137 8.50 10.64 -1.78
C ASP A 137 9.54 11.79 -1.74
N ASP A 138 10.77 11.53 -2.17
CA ASP A 138 11.71 12.59 -2.48
C ASP A 138 11.48 13.08 -3.91
N GLU A 139 11.15 14.37 -4.03
CA GLU A 139 10.83 15.04 -5.30
C GLU A 139 11.96 14.92 -6.33
N SER A 140 13.22 14.82 -5.87
CA SER A 140 14.39 14.63 -6.74
C SER A 140 14.37 13.30 -7.50
N PHE A 141 13.67 12.29 -6.96
CA PHE A 141 13.48 10.98 -7.61
C PHE A 141 12.12 10.85 -8.33
N SER A 142 11.33 11.92 -8.44
CA SER A 142 9.99 11.87 -9.03
C SER A 142 9.93 11.38 -10.49
N THR A 143 11.05 11.45 -11.23
CA THR A 143 11.18 10.89 -12.60
C THR A 143 11.40 9.38 -12.62
N ILE A 144 11.89 8.80 -11.52
CA ILE A 144 12.14 7.37 -11.35
C ILE A 144 11.15 6.71 -10.36
N ALA A 145 10.35 7.52 -9.66
CA ALA A 145 9.30 7.11 -8.72
C ALA A 145 7.90 7.42 -9.29
N PRO A 146 7.41 6.65 -10.28
CA PRO A 146 6.15 6.92 -10.97
C PRO A 146 4.90 6.75 -10.09
N PHE A 147 5.04 6.09 -8.93
CA PHE A 147 3.95 5.82 -7.99
C PHE A 147 4.11 6.59 -6.67
N SER A 148 5.01 7.58 -6.65
CA SER A 148 5.19 8.51 -5.52
C SER A 148 3.93 9.30 -5.22
N ILE A 149 3.83 9.83 -3.99
CA ILE A 149 2.71 10.68 -3.61
C ILE A 149 2.58 11.92 -4.51
N HIS A 150 3.69 12.46 -5.04
CA HIS A 150 3.69 13.60 -5.96
C HIS A 150 2.93 13.29 -7.25
N GLN A 151 3.19 12.13 -7.86
CA GLN A 151 2.53 11.73 -9.09
C GLN A 151 1.03 11.50 -8.84
N ILE A 152 0.68 10.90 -7.71
CA ILE A 152 -0.70 10.69 -7.31
C ILE A 152 -1.43 12.02 -7.06
N ILE A 153 -0.82 12.99 -6.37
CA ILE A 153 -1.39 14.34 -6.15
C ILE A 153 -1.61 15.05 -7.49
N LYS A 154 -0.59 15.09 -8.35
CA LYS A 154 -0.67 15.73 -9.68
C LYS A 154 -1.81 15.13 -10.50
N LYS A 155 -1.91 13.80 -10.52
CA LYS A 155 -2.96 13.10 -11.27
C LYS A 155 -4.35 13.29 -10.67
N ALA A 156 -4.45 13.30 -9.34
CA ALA A 156 -5.70 13.56 -8.64
C ALA A 156 -6.24 14.97 -8.86
N ALA A 157 -5.36 15.97 -8.89
CA ALA A 157 -5.72 17.34 -9.23
C ALA A 157 -6.27 17.43 -10.67
N LEU A 158 -5.63 16.75 -11.63
CA LEU A 158 -6.08 16.75 -13.02
C LEU A 158 -7.41 16.01 -13.23
N ASN A 159 -7.56 14.80 -12.67
CA ASN A 159 -8.69 13.92 -12.96
C ASN A 159 -9.93 14.23 -12.11
N TYR A 160 -9.73 14.71 -10.88
CA TYR A 160 -10.79 14.85 -9.89
C TYR A 160 -10.83 16.22 -9.19
N ASN A 161 -9.97 17.17 -9.60
CA ASN A 161 -9.84 18.49 -8.98
C ASN A 161 -9.59 18.43 -7.45
N LEU A 162 -8.88 17.39 -7.01
CA LEU A 162 -8.49 17.25 -5.61
C LEU A 162 -7.28 18.12 -5.28
N LYS A 163 -7.31 18.72 -4.10
CA LYS A 163 -6.24 19.53 -3.52
C LYS A 163 -5.48 18.72 -2.48
N ILE A 164 -4.26 19.16 -2.16
CA ILE A 164 -3.49 18.65 -1.03
C ILE A 164 -4.34 18.78 0.24
N GLY A 165 -4.48 17.70 1.00
CA GLY A 165 -5.33 17.65 2.18
C GLY A 165 -6.73 17.06 1.94
N ASP A 166 -7.18 16.95 0.68
CA ASP A 166 -8.48 16.36 0.38
C ASP A 166 -8.48 14.84 0.60
N TRP A 167 -9.65 14.33 0.96
CA TRP A 167 -9.85 12.90 1.21
C TRP A 167 -10.01 12.12 -0.09
N TYR A 168 -9.29 11.00 -0.17
CA TYR A 168 -9.41 10.03 -1.24
C TYR A 168 -10.50 9.00 -0.91
N THR A 169 -10.94 8.26 -1.92
CA THR A 169 -11.82 7.09 -1.76
C THR A 169 -11.14 5.88 -2.40
N GLY A 170 -11.49 4.66 -1.97
CA GLY A 170 -10.99 3.42 -2.59
C GLY A 170 -11.02 3.42 -4.12
N PRO A 171 -12.17 3.74 -4.76
CA PRO A 171 -12.26 3.87 -6.22
C PRO A 171 -11.25 4.87 -6.82
N LYS A 172 -11.24 6.11 -6.31
CA LYS A 172 -10.34 7.17 -6.81
C LYS A 172 -8.87 6.74 -6.76
N ILE A 173 -8.38 6.18 -5.65
CA ILE A 173 -6.96 5.80 -5.57
C ILE A 173 -6.62 4.67 -6.55
N MET A 174 -7.49 3.66 -6.68
CA MET A 174 -7.21 2.53 -7.56
C MET A 174 -7.33 2.90 -9.05
N CYS A 175 -8.23 3.81 -9.42
CA CYS A 175 -8.28 4.37 -10.78
C CYS A 175 -7.04 5.22 -11.11
N LEU A 176 -6.53 6.03 -10.16
CA LEU A 176 -5.30 6.79 -10.36
C LEU A 176 -4.10 5.85 -10.56
N LEU A 177 -4.00 4.79 -9.76
CA LEU A 177 -2.93 3.80 -9.89
C LEU A 177 -3.05 3.01 -11.20
N GLU A 178 -4.25 2.66 -11.66
CA GLU A 178 -4.47 2.02 -12.96
C GLU A 178 -3.89 2.88 -14.09
N GLU A 179 -4.21 4.17 -14.09
CA GLU A 179 -3.71 5.07 -15.12
C GLU A 179 -2.19 5.25 -15.03
N LEU A 180 -1.63 5.45 -13.83
CA LEU A 180 -0.18 5.56 -13.64
C LEU A 180 0.54 4.30 -14.15
N VAL A 181 0.09 3.11 -13.74
CA VAL A 181 0.67 1.82 -14.16
C VAL A 181 0.62 1.66 -15.69
N SER A 182 -0.45 2.11 -16.35
CA SER A 182 -0.59 2.02 -17.81
C SER A 182 0.48 2.81 -18.58
N THR A 183 1.08 3.81 -17.96
CA THR A 183 2.07 4.70 -18.60
C THR A 183 3.53 4.29 -18.35
N VAL A 184 3.78 3.41 -17.38
CA VAL A 184 5.13 3.03 -16.95
C VAL A 184 5.62 1.80 -17.72
N LYS A 185 6.71 1.98 -18.48
CA LYS A 185 7.34 0.90 -19.27
C LYS A 185 8.57 0.29 -18.60
N THR A 186 9.04 0.87 -17.50
CA THR A 186 10.27 0.48 -16.80
C THR A 186 10.09 -0.71 -15.85
N ILE A 187 8.85 -1.16 -15.68
CA ILE A 187 8.49 -2.29 -14.81
C ILE A 187 8.01 -3.46 -15.66
N LYS A 188 8.06 -4.69 -15.10
CA LYS A 188 7.33 -5.82 -15.67
C LYS A 188 5.85 -5.46 -15.73
N GLN A 189 5.30 -5.52 -16.94
CA GLN A 189 3.97 -5.01 -17.21
C GLN A 189 2.91 -5.68 -16.33
N LEU A 190 2.05 -4.85 -15.73
CA LEU A 190 0.90 -5.19 -14.92
C LEU A 190 -0.28 -4.38 -15.46
N LYS A 191 -1.47 -4.96 -15.52
CA LYS A 191 -2.72 -4.25 -15.79
C LYS A 191 -3.57 -4.23 -14.54
N ILE A 192 -4.09 -3.08 -14.15
CA ILE A 192 -5.11 -2.97 -13.09
C ILE A 192 -6.47 -2.92 -13.78
N ILE A 193 -7.46 -3.61 -13.22
CA ILE A 193 -8.85 -3.57 -13.71
C ILE A 193 -9.75 -3.27 -12.53
N ASN A 194 -10.39 -2.10 -12.55
CA ASN A 194 -11.28 -1.64 -11.48
C ASN A 194 -12.75 -1.93 -11.80
N PHE A 195 -13.37 -2.77 -10.98
CA PHE A 195 -14.81 -3.02 -10.99
C PHE A 195 -15.48 -2.22 -9.89
N LEU A 196 -16.21 -1.18 -10.28
CA LEU A 196 -16.84 -0.23 -9.35
C LEU A 196 -18.20 -0.70 -8.81
N GLU A 197 -18.83 -1.69 -9.45
CA GLU A 197 -20.25 -2.04 -9.27
C GLU A 197 -20.50 -3.40 -8.58
N GLN A 198 -19.61 -3.87 -7.70
CA GLN A 198 -19.74 -5.20 -7.04
C GLN A 198 -19.95 -6.36 -8.02
N CYS A 199 -19.43 -6.20 -9.24
CA CYS A 199 -19.62 -7.14 -10.31
C CYS A 199 -18.41 -7.15 -11.23
N ILE A 200 -17.89 -8.34 -11.51
CA ILE A 200 -16.88 -8.57 -12.53
C ILE A 200 -17.59 -8.78 -13.86
N ILE A 201 -17.14 -8.05 -14.89
CA ILE A 201 -17.54 -8.25 -16.28
C ILE A 201 -16.38 -8.97 -16.96
N GLU A 202 -16.54 -10.27 -17.23
CA GLU A 202 -15.44 -11.14 -17.68
C GLU A 202 -14.82 -10.65 -19.00
N GLN A 203 -15.62 -10.03 -19.88
CA GLN A 203 -15.15 -9.45 -21.15
C GLN A 203 -14.08 -8.36 -20.98
N GLN A 204 -13.95 -7.75 -19.78
CA GLN A 204 -12.94 -6.75 -19.49
C GLN A 204 -11.58 -7.35 -19.12
N ILE A 205 -11.55 -8.65 -18.79
CA ILE A 205 -10.36 -9.40 -18.39
C ILE A 205 -9.68 -9.96 -19.65
N ASP A 206 -8.36 -9.76 -19.76
CA ASP A 206 -7.58 -10.43 -20.80
C ASP A 206 -7.41 -11.92 -20.44
N LEU A 207 -8.28 -12.78 -20.96
CA LEU A 207 -8.23 -14.22 -20.72
C LEU A 207 -7.01 -14.91 -21.34
N LYS A 208 -6.25 -14.23 -22.22
CA LYS A 208 -4.97 -14.73 -22.75
C LYS A 208 -3.82 -14.43 -21.79
N PHE A 209 -3.99 -13.49 -20.86
CA PHE A 209 -2.98 -13.07 -19.87
C PHE A 209 -1.62 -12.76 -20.51
N ASN A 210 -1.59 -11.90 -21.54
CA ASN A 210 -0.32 -11.44 -22.13
C ASN A 210 0.53 -10.63 -21.13
N GLN A 211 -0.12 -10.16 -20.06
CA GLN A 211 0.47 -9.49 -18.91
C GLN A 211 -0.33 -9.91 -17.66
N ALA A 212 0.28 -9.82 -16.48
CA ALA A 212 -0.42 -10.06 -15.23
C ALA A 212 -1.50 -8.99 -14.99
N GLN A 213 -2.56 -9.37 -14.27
CA GLN A 213 -3.72 -8.53 -14.00
C GLN A 213 -3.97 -8.45 -12.49
N LEU A 214 -4.13 -7.23 -11.97
CA LEU A 214 -4.64 -6.95 -10.63
C LEU A 214 -6.11 -6.56 -10.77
N ILE A 215 -7.00 -7.49 -10.42
CA ILE A 215 -8.45 -7.28 -10.44
C ILE A 215 -8.85 -6.66 -9.09
N VAL A 216 -9.51 -5.52 -9.14
CA VAL A 216 -9.96 -4.76 -7.97
C VAL A 216 -11.48 -4.68 -8.01
N ILE A 217 -12.14 -5.14 -6.95
CA ILE A 217 -13.60 -5.11 -6.83
C ILE A 217 -13.97 -4.23 -5.65
N HIS A 218 -14.66 -3.13 -5.93
CA HIS A 218 -15.22 -2.27 -4.89
C HIS A 218 -16.56 -2.84 -4.43
N ALA A 219 -16.68 -3.06 -3.12
CA ALA A 219 -17.87 -3.65 -2.52
C ALA A 219 -18.31 -2.94 -1.26
N ILE A 220 -19.59 -3.10 -0.90
CA ILE A 220 -20.16 -2.60 0.34
C ILE A 220 -20.53 -3.83 1.17
N ILE A 221 -19.86 -3.99 2.31
CA ILE A 221 -20.09 -5.10 3.23
C ILE A 221 -20.64 -4.57 4.55
N GLY A 222 -21.92 -4.80 4.80
CA GLY A 222 -22.60 -4.26 5.99
C GLY A 222 -22.70 -2.72 6.01
N ASN A 223 -23.23 -2.18 7.10
CA ASN A 223 -23.48 -0.74 7.26
C ASN A 223 -22.77 -0.16 8.50
N LYS A 224 -23.00 -0.74 9.68
CA LYS A 224 -22.40 -0.29 10.96
C LYS A 224 -21.40 -1.26 11.57
N GLU A 225 -21.73 -2.55 11.53
CA GLU A 225 -20.83 -3.66 11.83
C GLU A 225 -21.06 -4.72 10.76
N LEU A 226 -20.05 -5.55 10.55
CA LEU A 226 -20.18 -6.73 9.70
C LEU A 226 -20.99 -7.78 10.45
N ASP A 227 -22.04 -8.30 9.84
CA ASP A 227 -22.71 -9.47 10.37
C ASP A 227 -21.86 -10.73 10.19
N SER A 228 -22.26 -11.82 10.84
CA SER A 228 -21.54 -13.10 10.77
C SER A 228 -21.50 -13.70 9.37
N TYR A 229 -22.46 -13.36 8.50
CA TYR A 229 -22.49 -13.86 7.14
C TYR A 229 -21.38 -13.19 6.32
N PHE A 230 -21.32 -11.85 6.30
CA PHE A 230 -20.27 -11.14 5.58
C PHE A 230 -18.88 -11.32 6.21
N GLU A 231 -18.78 -11.51 7.53
CA GLU A 231 -17.51 -11.87 8.18
C GLU A 231 -16.98 -13.20 7.62
N ALA A 232 -17.84 -14.23 7.55
CA ALA A 232 -17.47 -15.52 6.99
C ALA A 232 -17.14 -15.43 5.49
N GLN A 233 -17.87 -14.64 4.71
CA GLN A 233 -17.56 -14.45 3.29
C GLN A 233 -16.22 -13.74 3.11
N LEU A 234 -15.93 -12.70 3.90
CA LEU A 234 -14.67 -11.99 3.82
C LEU A 234 -13.48 -12.91 4.13
N GLN A 235 -13.60 -13.78 5.15
CA GLN A 235 -12.58 -14.81 5.43
C GLN A 235 -12.34 -15.71 4.23
N LYS A 236 -13.40 -16.27 3.64
CA LYS A 236 -13.27 -17.13 2.46
C LYS A 236 -12.64 -16.41 1.27
N HIS A 237 -12.94 -15.13 1.06
CA HIS A 237 -12.28 -14.33 0.04
C HIS A 237 -10.78 -14.11 0.31
N ILE A 238 -10.38 -13.97 1.58
CA ILE A 238 -8.97 -13.87 2.00
C ILE A 238 -8.23 -15.20 1.79
N GLU A 239 -8.92 -16.33 1.91
CA GLU A 239 -8.37 -17.69 1.68
C GLU A 239 -8.12 -18.01 0.19
N ILE A 240 -8.67 -17.23 -0.75
CA ILE A 240 -8.47 -17.45 -2.19
C ILE A 240 -6.99 -17.23 -2.55
N PRO A 241 -6.29 -18.17 -3.23
CA PRO A 241 -4.85 -18.04 -3.53
C PRO A 241 -4.45 -16.78 -4.31
N GLN A 242 -5.36 -16.25 -5.12
CA GLN A 242 -5.15 -15.03 -5.89
C GLN A 242 -5.31 -13.76 -5.03
N PHE A 243 -5.82 -13.84 -3.79
CA PHE A 243 -6.01 -12.68 -2.91
C PHE A 243 -4.72 -11.88 -2.74
N ALA A 244 -4.77 -10.60 -3.10
CA ALA A 244 -3.67 -9.65 -3.06
C ALA A 244 -3.81 -8.62 -1.93
N GLY A 245 -4.80 -8.82 -1.06
CA GLY A 245 -5.17 -7.93 0.03
C GLY A 245 -6.43 -7.12 -0.27
N ALA A 246 -6.80 -6.24 0.65
CA ALA A 246 -7.97 -5.39 0.51
C ALA A 246 -7.79 -4.01 1.15
N ILE A 247 -8.47 -3.01 0.58
CA ILE A 247 -8.71 -1.73 1.26
C ILE A 247 -9.87 -1.93 2.22
N VAL A 248 -9.64 -1.71 3.51
CA VAL A 248 -10.69 -1.67 4.54
C VAL A 248 -10.59 -0.39 5.35
N GLY A 249 -11.67 0.01 6.03
CA GLY A 249 -11.67 1.25 6.80
C GLY A 249 -12.50 1.17 8.07
N LYS A 250 -12.10 1.94 9.07
CA LYS A 250 -12.80 2.14 10.34
C LYS A 250 -12.53 3.54 10.86
N ASN A 251 -13.54 4.24 11.39
CA ASN A 251 -13.36 5.56 12.03
C ASN A 251 -12.57 6.58 11.17
N ASN A 252 -12.90 6.67 9.88
CA ASN A 252 -12.20 7.53 8.91
C ASN A 252 -10.70 7.23 8.75
N LYS A 253 -10.30 5.99 9.03
CA LYS A 253 -8.93 5.49 8.83
C LYS A 253 -8.96 4.33 7.87
N ALA A 254 -8.01 4.28 6.93
CA ALA A 254 -7.89 3.21 5.95
C ALA A 254 -6.71 2.29 6.28
N TYR A 255 -6.90 1.00 6.08
CA TYR A 255 -5.94 -0.06 6.38
C TYR A 255 -5.78 -0.98 5.18
N PHE A 256 -4.59 -1.56 5.06
CA PHE A 256 -4.35 -2.62 4.10
C PHE A 256 -4.57 -3.97 4.79
N LEU A 257 -5.72 -4.61 4.55
CA LEU A 257 -6.02 -5.95 5.05
C LEU A 257 -5.25 -6.98 4.22
N ILE A 258 -4.37 -7.73 4.89
CA ILE A 258 -3.49 -8.71 4.22
C ILE A 258 -3.87 -10.15 4.52
N GLY A 259 -4.66 -10.37 5.56
CA GLY A 259 -4.90 -11.70 6.09
C GLY A 259 -5.81 -11.71 7.31
N TYR A 260 -5.97 -12.87 7.92
CA TYR A 260 -6.63 -13.00 9.22
C TYR A 260 -6.14 -14.23 10.00
N GLN A 261 -6.34 -14.21 11.31
CA GLN A 261 -6.26 -15.38 12.17
C GLN A 261 -7.52 -15.42 13.05
N ASN A 262 -8.22 -16.55 13.09
CA ASN A 262 -9.55 -16.64 13.70
C ASN A 262 -10.51 -15.58 13.15
N LYS A 263 -10.95 -14.61 13.97
CA LYS A 263 -11.80 -13.48 13.56
C LYS A 263 -11.05 -12.15 13.53
N LEU A 264 -9.74 -12.17 13.72
CA LEU A 264 -8.89 -10.98 13.73
C LEU A 264 -8.27 -10.80 12.34
N GLY A 265 -8.65 -9.73 11.66
CA GLY A 265 -7.98 -9.28 10.45
C GLY A 265 -6.58 -8.78 10.78
N ILE A 266 -5.61 -9.20 9.99
CA ILE A 266 -4.21 -8.78 10.07
C ILE A 266 -4.01 -7.68 9.02
N LEU A 267 -3.58 -6.50 9.46
CA LEU A 267 -3.53 -5.28 8.67
C LEU A 267 -2.13 -4.68 8.65
N MET A 268 -1.76 -3.99 7.56
CA MET A 268 -0.70 -2.98 7.61
C MET A 268 -1.30 -1.59 7.87
N ASP A 269 -0.78 -0.90 8.88
CA ASP A 269 -1.30 0.39 9.35
C ASP A 269 -0.47 1.57 8.80
N PRO A 270 -1.01 2.45 7.94
CA PRO A 270 -0.27 3.59 7.40
C PRO A 270 -0.18 4.79 8.37
N HIS A 271 -0.84 4.78 9.52
CA HIS A 271 -1.02 5.96 10.38
C HIS A 271 0.19 6.31 11.27
N TYR A 272 1.38 5.89 10.87
CA TYR A 272 2.64 6.25 11.51
C TYR A 272 3.37 7.30 10.68
N VAL A 273 3.87 8.37 11.31
CA VAL A 273 4.56 9.44 10.59
C VAL A 273 6.07 9.19 10.58
N GLN A 274 6.64 9.10 9.38
CA GLN A 274 8.07 9.00 9.11
C GLN A 274 8.57 10.26 8.39
N GLU A 275 9.86 10.53 8.41
CA GLU A 275 10.44 11.57 7.55
C GLU A 275 10.43 11.15 6.08
N SER A 276 10.22 12.10 5.17
CA SER A 276 10.45 11.85 3.73
C SER A 276 11.93 11.52 3.47
N GLY A 277 12.20 10.62 2.54
CA GLY A 277 13.56 10.13 2.25
C GLY A 277 14.11 9.10 3.25
N TYR A 278 13.44 8.84 4.38
CA TYR A 278 13.83 7.79 5.31
C TYR A 278 13.07 6.49 5.07
N ILE A 279 13.73 5.40 4.71
CA ILE A 279 13.05 4.12 4.47
C ILE A 279 13.10 3.27 5.76
N GLN A 280 12.05 3.30 6.60
CA GLN A 280 11.90 2.31 7.66
C GLN A 280 11.32 1.01 7.07
N LEU A 281 12.12 -0.07 7.14
CA LEU A 281 11.79 -1.33 6.46
C LEU A 281 10.86 -2.27 7.21
N LYS A 282 10.56 -1.99 8.49
CA LYS A 282 9.75 -2.90 9.33
C LYS A 282 8.27 -2.55 9.26
N PRO A 283 7.41 -3.42 8.71
CA PRO A 283 5.98 -3.15 8.59
C PRO A 283 5.33 -3.06 9.99
N GLN A 284 4.50 -2.03 10.18
CA GLN A 284 3.62 -1.93 11.34
C GLN A 284 2.35 -2.72 11.05
N LEU A 285 2.16 -3.78 11.81
CA LEU A 285 1.04 -4.70 11.64
C LEU A 285 0.09 -4.60 12.82
N LYS A 286 -1.20 -4.66 12.54
CA LYS A 286 -2.26 -4.55 13.52
C LYS A 286 -3.25 -5.70 13.36
N CYS A 287 -3.72 -6.24 14.49
CA CYS A 287 -4.84 -7.18 14.52
C CYS A 287 -6.11 -6.42 14.95
N THR A 288 -7.21 -6.64 14.24
CA THR A 288 -8.50 -6.00 14.57
C THR A 288 -9.63 -6.95 14.20
N PRO A 289 -10.69 -7.08 15.03
CA PRO A 289 -11.82 -7.93 14.68
C PRO A 289 -12.41 -7.57 13.32
N LEU A 290 -12.56 -8.58 12.44
CA LEU A 290 -13.06 -8.38 11.07
C LEU A 290 -14.43 -7.69 11.06
N LYS A 291 -15.26 -7.98 12.07
CA LYS A 291 -16.57 -7.35 12.25
C LYS A 291 -16.58 -5.82 12.34
N GLU A 292 -15.44 -5.21 12.66
CA GLU A 292 -15.31 -3.75 12.76
C GLU A 292 -15.10 -3.06 11.40
N PHE A 293 -14.85 -3.84 10.34
CA PHE A 293 -14.73 -3.33 8.98
C PHE A 293 -16.06 -3.50 8.23
N SER A 294 -16.91 -2.47 8.31
CA SER A 294 -18.16 -2.39 7.55
C SER A 294 -18.17 -1.20 6.59
N GLY A 295 -19.05 -1.26 5.60
CA GLY A 295 -19.17 -0.23 4.57
C GLY A 295 -18.33 -0.57 3.34
N THR A 296 -17.73 0.44 2.70
CA THR A 296 -17.01 0.25 1.44
C THR A 296 -15.62 -0.36 1.64
N ILE A 297 -15.36 -1.46 0.95
CA ILE A 297 -14.06 -2.11 0.82
C ILE A 297 -13.63 -2.18 -0.65
N ALA A 298 -12.36 -2.53 -0.89
CA ALA A 298 -11.90 -2.95 -2.20
C ALA A 298 -11.12 -4.26 -2.07
N LEU A 299 -11.65 -5.36 -2.62
CA LEU A 299 -10.97 -6.66 -2.67
C LEU A 299 -10.04 -6.69 -3.88
N CYS A 300 -8.80 -7.14 -3.70
CA CYS A 300 -7.82 -7.19 -4.78
C CYS A 300 -7.36 -8.64 -5.02
N TYR A 301 -7.27 -9.03 -6.30
CA TYR A 301 -6.81 -10.35 -6.72
C TYR A 301 -5.73 -10.21 -7.79
N PHE A 302 -4.57 -10.81 -7.56
CA PHE A 302 -3.48 -10.86 -8.52
C PHE A 302 -3.56 -12.16 -9.31
N ILE A 303 -3.66 -12.03 -10.64
CA ILE A 303 -3.86 -13.15 -11.56
C ILE A 303 -2.85 -13.02 -12.69
N SER A 304 -1.95 -14.00 -12.80
CA SER A 304 -0.83 -13.95 -13.74
C SER A 304 -0.98 -14.88 -14.94
N SER A 305 -1.92 -15.82 -14.88
CA SER A 305 -2.15 -16.82 -15.91
C SER A 305 -3.63 -17.16 -16.09
N SER A 306 -3.97 -17.78 -17.22
CA SER A 306 -5.31 -18.31 -17.46
C SER A 306 -5.67 -19.45 -16.51
N GLN A 307 -4.67 -20.16 -15.98
CA GLN A 307 -4.87 -21.19 -14.97
C GLN A 307 -5.22 -20.56 -13.61
N ASP A 308 -4.48 -19.52 -13.19
CA ASP A 308 -4.78 -18.76 -11.97
C ASP A 308 -6.23 -18.24 -12.01
N TYR A 309 -6.67 -17.76 -13.17
CA TYR A 309 -8.03 -17.25 -13.33
C TYR A 309 -9.09 -18.35 -13.24
N LYS A 310 -8.83 -19.54 -13.78
CA LYS A 310 -9.73 -20.69 -13.63
C LYS A 310 -9.86 -21.09 -12.17
N GLU A 311 -8.75 -21.13 -11.44
CA GLU A 311 -8.73 -21.42 -9.99
C GLU A 311 -9.50 -20.38 -9.20
N PHE A 312 -9.27 -19.09 -9.49
CA PHE A 312 -10.05 -17.98 -8.92
C PHE A 312 -11.55 -18.16 -9.15
N LYS A 313 -11.98 -18.49 -10.38
CA LYS A 313 -13.41 -18.74 -10.67
C LYS A 313 -13.97 -19.95 -9.95
N THR A 314 -13.20 -21.04 -9.84
CA THR A 314 -13.62 -22.23 -9.11
C THR A 314 -13.81 -21.92 -7.63
N ALA A 315 -12.84 -21.24 -7.01
CA ALA A 315 -12.93 -20.84 -5.62
C ALA A 315 -14.16 -19.95 -5.36
N LEU A 316 -14.45 -18.99 -6.25
CA LEU A 316 -15.64 -18.14 -6.12
C LEU A 316 -16.95 -18.92 -6.24
N LYS A 317 -17.06 -19.89 -7.15
CA LYS A 317 -18.27 -20.73 -7.30
C LYS A 317 -18.56 -21.59 -6.06
N GLU A 318 -17.54 -21.91 -5.27
CA GLU A 318 -17.69 -22.65 -4.03
C GLU A 318 -18.21 -21.76 -2.88
N LEU A 319 -18.12 -20.43 -3.03
CA LEU A 319 -18.73 -19.47 -2.12
C LEU A 319 -20.23 -19.41 -2.36
N LYS A 320 -21.03 -20.13 -1.56
CA LYS A 320 -22.49 -19.96 -1.55
C LYS A 320 -22.83 -18.51 -1.15
N GLY A 321 -23.09 -17.65 -2.14
CA GLY A 321 -23.33 -16.22 -1.98
C GLY A 321 -22.04 -15.43 -1.75
N SER A 322 -21.43 -14.96 -2.84
CA SER A 322 -20.22 -14.15 -2.82
C SER A 322 -20.47 -12.67 -2.47
N ILE A 323 -19.43 -11.94 -2.05
CA ILE A 323 -19.47 -10.47 -1.85
C ILE A 323 -19.74 -9.72 -3.17
N PHE A 324 -19.37 -10.32 -4.30
CA PHE A 324 -19.56 -9.79 -5.64
C PHE A 324 -19.90 -10.90 -6.63
N ASN A 325 -20.53 -10.51 -7.75
CA ASN A 325 -20.92 -11.45 -8.80
C ASN A 325 -19.92 -11.44 -9.98
N ILE A 326 -19.92 -12.50 -10.78
CA ILE A 326 -19.26 -12.52 -12.10
C ILE A 326 -20.32 -12.66 -13.18
N ILE A 327 -20.29 -11.77 -14.16
CA ILE A 327 -21.04 -11.88 -15.41
C ILE A 327 -20.08 -12.43 -16.47
N ASP A 328 -20.39 -13.63 -16.97
CA ASP A 328 -19.59 -14.29 -18.00
C ASP A 328 -19.86 -13.73 -19.42
N GLU A 329 -19.15 -14.27 -20.41
CA GLU A 329 -19.30 -13.87 -21.81
C GLU A 329 -20.72 -14.06 -22.37
N ASN A 330 -21.52 -14.96 -21.77
CA ASN A 330 -22.90 -15.25 -22.15
C ASN A 330 -23.92 -14.44 -21.34
N TYR A 331 -23.47 -13.43 -20.59
CA TYR A 331 -24.29 -12.63 -19.68
C TYR A 331 -24.96 -13.47 -18.57
N THR A 332 -24.36 -14.61 -18.23
CA THR A 332 -24.82 -15.45 -17.13
C THR A 332 -24.17 -14.98 -15.84
N CYS A 333 -24.99 -14.74 -14.82
CA CYS A 333 -24.51 -14.44 -13.49
C CYS A 333 -24.04 -15.73 -12.81
N ILE A 334 -22.78 -15.78 -12.43
CA ILE A 334 -22.20 -16.83 -11.59
C ILE A 334 -22.28 -16.31 -10.14
N PHE A 335 -23.11 -16.98 -9.33
CA PHE A 335 -23.38 -16.67 -7.92
C PHE A 335 -22.31 -17.22 -6.97
#